data_AF-A0A5J6SMY1-F1
#
_entry.id   AF-A0A5J6SMY1-F1
#
_cell.length_a   1.000
_cell.length_b   1.000
_cell.length_c   1.000
_cell.angle_alpha   90.00
_cell.angle_beta   90.00
_cell.angle_gamma   90.00
#
_symmetry.space_group_name_H-M   'P 1'
#
loop_
_entity.id
_entity.type
_entity.pdbx_description
1 polymer ?
#
loop_
_entity_poly.entity_id
_entity_poly.type
_entity_poly.pdbx_seq_one_letter_code
_entity_poly.pdbx_strand_id
1 'polypeptide(L)'
;MNEIKRQLKMKIGDTTQQQRNVVQKIRQHSIQSKKSNSLVPAIVGIVVLAATLIFVFSVIREKSGFNTSSASLPDSITMINSSSGEIVELDYVEYSGFLDYIIENNYGKQEDVLSTLKYTPISNKFSSSYLVTFDCGKTVCASAYLTLESKTSTIAPLGEGIVTSEITYSPNQENVMFLLSNSEKTKQRIVIINLGFSGESRIPSLHHKYFSNYNLPITNVQWLTDNKIKVTVADLEESTDEVIKKWEQDINRPTKTIEVPLSQD
;
A
#
# COMPACT_ATOMS: atom_id res chain seq x y z
N MET A 1 -35.69 -37.30 -28.21
CA MET A 1 -34.94 -36.91 -26.99
C MET A 1 -33.57 -36.43 -27.47
N ASN A 2 -33.24 -35.16 -27.24
CA ASN A 2 -32.21 -34.42 -28.01
C ASN A 2 -30.76 -34.85 -27.67
N GLU A 3 -29.94 -35.13 -28.70
CA GLU A 3 -28.54 -35.60 -28.60
C GLU A 3 -27.65 -34.65 -27.78
N ILE A 4 -27.95 -33.36 -27.84
CA ILE A 4 -27.30 -32.30 -27.04
C ILE A 4 -27.44 -32.56 -25.53
N LYS A 5 -28.60 -33.07 -25.09
CA LYS A 5 -28.88 -33.38 -23.67
C LYS A 5 -28.07 -34.59 -23.19
N ARG A 6 -27.71 -35.49 -24.11
CA ARG A 6 -26.87 -36.67 -23.81
C ARG A 6 -25.40 -36.27 -23.66
N GLN A 7 -24.89 -35.38 -24.52
CA GLN A 7 -23.50 -34.90 -24.42
C GLN A 7 -23.26 -34.03 -23.18
N LEU A 8 -24.23 -33.20 -22.78
CA LEU A 8 -24.16 -32.43 -21.53
C LEU A 8 -24.10 -33.33 -20.29
N LYS A 9 -24.85 -34.45 -20.28
CA LYS A 9 -24.80 -35.43 -19.18
C LYS A 9 -23.50 -36.24 -19.10
N MET A 10 -22.74 -36.36 -20.20
CA MET A 10 -21.44 -37.05 -20.17
C MET A 10 -20.29 -36.13 -19.75
N LYS A 11 -20.35 -34.83 -20.07
CA LYS A 11 -19.32 -33.86 -19.64
C LYS A 11 -19.49 -33.42 -18.19
N ILE A 12 -20.72 -33.35 -17.71
CA ILE A 12 -21.02 -33.10 -16.30
C ILE A 12 -21.11 -34.47 -15.65
N GLY A 13 -19.97 -35.03 -15.23
CA GLY A 13 -19.94 -36.28 -14.47
C GLY A 13 -20.94 -36.24 -13.31
N ASP A 14 -21.45 -37.41 -12.91
CA ASP A 14 -22.56 -37.59 -11.97
C ASP A 14 -22.33 -36.90 -10.60
N THR A 15 -22.63 -35.60 -10.53
CA THR A 15 -22.46 -34.75 -9.34
C THR A 15 -23.38 -35.17 -8.21
N THR A 16 -24.44 -35.91 -8.51
CA THR A 16 -25.38 -36.48 -7.55
C THR A 16 -24.72 -37.52 -6.65
N GLN A 17 -23.72 -38.26 -7.15
CA GLN A 17 -23.00 -39.26 -6.34
C GLN A 17 -22.02 -38.59 -5.36
N GLN A 18 -21.33 -37.52 -5.78
CA GLN A 18 -20.46 -36.74 -4.89
C GLN A 18 -21.24 -36.06 -3.77
N GLN A 19 -22.42 -35.48 -4.06
CA GLN A 19 -23.25 -34.86 -3.04
C GLN A 19 -23.71 -35.87 -1.97
N ARG A 20 -24.08 -37.09 -2.35
CA ARG A 20 -24.47 -38.14 -1.39
C ARG A 20 -23.31 -38.57 -0.48
N ASN A 21 -22.10 -38.69 -1.03
CA ASN A 21 -20.92 -39.04 -0.24
C ASN A 21 -20.54 -37.96 0.78
N VAL A 22 -20.66 -36.67 0.41
CA VAL A 22 -20.36 -35.56 1.34
C VAL A 22 -21.39 -35.52 2.48
N VAL A 23 -22.68 -35.68 2.18
CA VAL A 23 -23.75 -35.67 3.20
C VAL A 23 -23.64 -36.85 4.18
N GLN A 24 -23.24 -38.04 3.71
CA GLN A 24 -22.99 -39.17 4.60
C GLN A 24 -21.80 -38.92 5.54
N LYS A 25 -20.72 -38.31 5.04
CA LYS A 25 -19.52 -38.02 5.84
C LYS A 25 -19.80 -37.00 6.97
N ILE A 26 -20.68 -36.03 6.72
CA ILE A 26 -21.09 -35.05 7.74
C ILE A 26 -21.97 -35.69 8.82
N ARG A 27 -22.88 -36.60 8.46
CA ARG A 27 -23.71 -37.32 9.45
C ARG A 27 -22.91 -38.28 10.34
N GLN A 28 -21.80 -38.81 9.84
CA GLN A 28 -20.97 -39.74 10.60
C GLN A 28 -20.13 -39.04 11.68
N HIS A 29 -19.89 -37.73 11.55
CA HIS A 29 -19.13 -36.95 12.53
C HIS A 29 -19.98 -36.28 13.63
N SER A 30 -21.31 -36.27 13.53
CA SER A 30 -22.17 -35.62 14.56
C SER A 30 -22.60 -36.52 15.71
N ILE A 31 -22.16 -37.78 15.76
CA ILE A 31 -22.55 -38.75 16.78
C ILE A 31 -21.29 -39.34 17.45
N GLN A 32 -20.57 -38.52 18.21
CA GLN A 32 -19.65 -39.01 19.24
C GLN A 32 -20.02 -38.41 20.60
N SER A 33 -20.95 -39.13 21.24
CA SER A 33 -21.01 -39.47 22.67
C SER A 33 -20.52 -38.46 23.71
N LYS A 34 -21.48 -37.77 24.35
CA LYS A 34 -21.38 -37.37 25.76
C LYS A 34 -21.47 -38.62 26.64
N LYS A 35 -20.36 -39.01 27.28
CA LYS A 35 -20.34 -39.99 28.38
C LYS A 35 -20.13 -39.22 29.68
N SER A 36 -21.17 -39.17 30.51
CA SER A 36 -21.18 -38.47 31.80
C SER A 36 -20.38 -39.26 32.84
N ASN A 37 -19.27 -38.71 33.30
CA ASN A 37 -18.58 -39.18 34.51
C ASN A 37 -18.59 -38.08 35.58
N SER A 38 -18.89 -38.54 36.80
CA SER A 38 -18.90 -37.89 38.12
C SER A 38 -18.29 -36.49 38.25
N LEU A 39 -19.13 -35.56 38.75
CA LEU A 39 -18.96 -34.10 38.80
C LEU A 39 -18.38 -33.58 40.14
N VAL A 40 -17.44 -34.30 40.73
CA VAL A 40 -16.87 -33.91 42.05
C VAL A 40 -15.40 -33.45 42.00
N PRO A 41 -14.49 -33.95 41.13
CA PRO A 41 -13.11 -33.45 41.12
C PRO A 41 -12.93 -32.11 40.36
N ALA A 42 -13.86 -31.75 39.47
CA ALA A 42 -13.72 -30.57 38.61
C ALA A 42 -13.91 -29.23 39.35
N ILE A 43 -14.69 -29.21 40.44
CA ILE A 43 -15.02 -27.97 41.16
C ILE A 43 -13.81 -27.48 41.99
N VAL A 44 -13.01 -28.39 42.56
CA VAL A 44 -11.80 -28.03 43.31
C VAL A 44 -10.72 -27.44 42.40
N GLY A 45 -10.58 -27.93 41.17
CA GLY A 45 -9.64 -27.40 40.18
C GLY A 45 -9.97 -25.96 39.75
N ILE A 46 -11.25 -25.64 39.57
CA ILE A 46 -11.70 -24.30 39.15
C ILE A 46 -11.45 -23.25 40.24
N VAL A 47 -11.63 -23.61 41.51
CA VAL A 47 -11.39 -22.66 42.62
C VAL A 47 -9.90 -22.35 42.78
N VAL A 48 -9.01 -23.34 42.60
CA VAL A 48 -7.55 -23.11 42.66
C VAL A 48 -7.08 -22.28 41.46
N LEU A 49 -7.64 -22.49 40.27
CA LEU A 49 -7.28 -21.74 39.06
C LEU A 49 -7.81 -20.29 39.09
N ALA A 50 -8.98 -20.05 39.68
CA ALA A 50 -9.49 -18.70 39.92
C ALA A 50 -8.64 -17.94 40.96
N ALA A 51 -8.21 -18.60 42.04
CA ALA A 51 -7.36 -17.98 43.06
C ALA A 51 -5.96 -17.62 42.53
N THR A 52 -5.35 -18.46 41.68
CA THR A 52 -4.06 -18.15 41.06
C THR A 52 -4.17 -17.05 40.01
N LEU A 53 -5.25 -16.98 39.23
CA LEU A 53 -5.47 -15.88 38.28
C LEU A 53 -5.63 -14.53 39.01
N ILE A 54 -6.40 -14.48 40.11
CA ILE A 54 -6.55 -13.24 40.90
C ILE A 54 -5.20 -12.78 41.47
N PHE A 55 -4.35 -13.72 41.93
CA PHE A 55 -3.02 -13.36 42.47
C PHE A 55 -2.06 -12.86 41.39
N VAL A 56 -2.07 -13.45 40.18
CA VAL A 56 -1.26 -12.97 39.05
C VAL A 56 -1.72 -11.58 38.59
N PHE A 57 -3.04 -11.32 38.52
CA PHE A 57 -3.54 -9.99 38.17
C PHE A 57 -3.27 -8.94 39.25
N SER A 58 -3.34 -9.28 40.54
CA SER A 58 -3.02 -8.33 41.61
C SER A 58 -1.53 -7.96 41.67
N VAL A 59 -0.61 -8.90 41.43
CA VAL A 59 0.83 -8.63 41.40
C VAL A 59 1.23 -7.81 40.15
N ILE A 60 0.51 -7.96 39.03
CA ILE A 60 0.71 -7.13 37.83
C ILE A 60 0.12 -5.72 38.02
N ARG A 61 -0.91 -5.56 38.87
CA ARG A 61 -1.58 -4.27 39.11
C ARG A 61 -0.75 -3.28 39.94
N GLU A 62 0.15 -3.74 40.80
CA GLU A 62 1.05 -2.85 41.55
C GLU A 62 2.31 -2.42 40.78
N LYS A 63 2.61 -3.06 39.64
CA LYS A 63 3.74 -2.66 38.77
C LYS A 63 3.34 -1.91 37.50
N SER A 64 2.04 -1.71 37.27
CA SER A 64 1.53 -0.90 36.18
C SER A 64 0.81 0.34 36.72
N GLY A 65 1.59 1.21 37.37
CA GLY A 65 1.33 2.64 37.30
C GLY A 65 1.53 3.11 35.85
N PHE A 66 0.75 2.56 34.93
CA PHE A 66 0.70 3.00 33.55
C PHE A 66 -0.21 4.21 33.56
N ASN A 67 0.42 5.38 33.78
CA ASN A 67 -0.16 6.64 33.37
C ASN A 67 -0.41 6.54 31.86
N THR A 68 -1.59 6.09 31.45
CA THR A 68 -2.16 6.44 30.14
C THR A 68 -2.39 7.95 30.16
N SER A 69 -1.29 8.69 30.05
CA SER A 69 -1.30 10.01 29.47
C SER A 69 -1.80 9.78 28.05
N SER A 70 -3.07 10.08 27.78
CA SER A 70 -3.51 10.27 26.41
C SER A 70 -2.72 11.49 25.92
N ALA A 71 -1.55 11.24 25.33
CA ALA A 71 -0.78 12.28 24.70
C ALA A 71 -1.72 12.94 23.69
N SER A 72 -2.11 14.18 23.97
CA SER A 72 -2.89 14.98 23.03
C SER A 72 -2.10 15.05 21.73
N LEU A 73 -2.76 14.71 20.62
CA LEU A 73 -2.17 14.89 19.30
C LEU A 73 -1.72 16.36 19.16
N PRO A 74 -0.58 16.61 18.49
CA PRO A 74 -0.13 17.98 18.32
C PRO A 74 -1.08 18.74 17.39
N ASP A 75 -1.27 20.04 17.61
CA ASP A 75 -2.12 20.88 16.76
C ASP A 75 -1.50 21.11 15.37
N SER A 76 -0.17 21.05 15.27
CA SER A 76 0.58 21.22 14.04
C SER A 76 1.77 20.25 13.96
N ILE A 77 2.27 20.05 12.74
CA ILE A 77 3.47 19.25 12.44
C ILE A 77 4.48 20.14 11.74
N THR A 78 5.74 20.04 12.17
CA THR A 78 6.85 20.73 11.55
C THR A 78 7.48 19.86 10.47
N MET A 79 7.74 20.44 9.31
CA MET A 79 8.53 19.84 8.24
C MET A 79 9.79 20.66 8.02
N ILE A 80 10.90 19.98 7.72
CA ILE A 80 12.20 20.64 7.48
C ILE A 80 12.58 20.51 6.00
N ASN A 81 12.99 21.61 5.38
CA ASN A 81 13.48 21.61 4.02
C ASN A 81 14.77 20.78 3.93
N SER A 82 14.79 19.80 3.02
CA SER A 82 15.92 18.87 2.87
C SER A 82 17.24 19.55 2.51
N SER A 83 17.20 20.73 1.88
CA SER A 83 18.37 21.46 1.40
C SER A 83 18.70 22.71 2.21
N SER A 84 17.69 23.50 2.58
CA SER A 84 17.89 24.79 3.26
C SER A 84 17.76 24.73 4.79
N GLY A 85 17.12 23.69 5.34
CA GLY A 85 16.75 23.63 6.75
C GLY A 85 15.62 24.57 7.17
N GLU A 86 14.96 25.25 6.21
CA GLU A 86 13.75 26.03 6.45
C GLU A 86 12.64 25.17 7.05
N ILE A 87 11.85 25.74 7.97
CA ILE A 87 10.78 25.03 8.67
C ILE A 87 9.43 25.51 8.14
N VAL A 88 8.56 24.57 7.80
CA VAL A 88 7.14 24.81 7.47
C VAL A 88 6.28 24.08 8.48
N GLU A 89 5.29 24.76 9.04
CA GLU A 89 4.27 24.16 9.89
C GLU A 89 3.03 23.83 9.07
N LEU A 90 2.49 22.63 9.26
CA LEU A 90 1.23 22.17 8.69
C LEU A 90 0.24 21.88 9.80
N ASP A 91 -1.05 22.11 9.54
CA ASP A 91 -2.12 21.67 10.42
C ASP A 91 -2.11 20.13 10.50
N TYR A 92 -2.22 19.59 11.72
CA TYR A 92 -2.23 18.14 11.93
C TYR A 92 -3.37 17.46 11.16
N VAL A 93 -4.54 18.09 11.07
CA VAL A 93 -5.72 17.54 10.37
C VAL A 93 -5.41 17.29 8.90
N GLU A 94 -4.72 18.24 8.25
CA GLU A 94 -4.34 18.12 6.84
C GLU A 94 -3.33 16.99 6.59
N TYR A 95 -2.48 16.71 7.57
CA TYR A 95 -1.46 15.67 7.49
C TYR A 95 -1.94 14.28 7.93
N SER A 96 -2.93 14.23 8.81
CA SER A 96 -3.38 13.01 9.48
C SER A 96 -3.69 11.87 8.51
N GLY A 97 -4.30 12.17 7.36
CA GLY A 97 -4.57 11.16 6.33
C GLY A 97 -3.32 10.49 5.73
N PHE A 98 -2.22 11.23 5.60
CA PHE A 98 -0.94 10.62 5.19
C PHE A 98 -0.34 9.80 6.33
N LEU A 99 -0.42 10.27 7.58
CA LEU A 99 0.05 9.50 8.73
C LEU A 99 -0.71 8.17 8.86
N ASP A 100 -2.03 8.19 8.75
CA ASP A 100 -2.88 7.00 8.75
C ASP A 100 -2.47 6.05 7.62
N TYR A 101 -2.28 6.57 6.41
CA TYR A 101 -1.79 5.78 5.27
C TYR A 101 -0.45 5.09 5.57
N ILE A 102 0.50 5.76 6.23
CA ILE A 102 1.78 5.16 6.61
C ILE A 102 1.61 4.03 7.62
N ILE A 103 0.78 4.24 8.64
CA ILE A 103 0.56 3.28 9.73
C ILE A 103 -0.20 2.06 9.22
N GLU A 104 -1.31 2.26 8.49
CA GLU A 104 -2.15 1.20 7.94
C GLU A 104 -1.38 0.27 6.99
N ASN A 105 -0.45 0.82 6.20
CA ASN A 105 0.37 0.05 5.26
C ASN A 105 1.70 -0.43 5.85
N ASN A 106 1.97 -0.19 7.14
CA ASN A 106 3.20 -0.58 7.83
C ASN A 106 4.49 -0.05 7.13
N TYR A 107 4.42 1.17 6.61
CA TYR A 107 5.55 1.84 5.95
C TYR A 107 6.52 2.50 6.93
N GLY A 108 6.09 2.74 8.17
CA GLY A 108 6.90 3.29 9.24
C GLY A 108 6.11 3.39 10.54
N LYS A 109 6.75 3.87 11.60
CA LYS A 109 6.09 4.18 12.87
C LYS A 109 5.72 5.65 12.92
N GLN A 110 4.68 5.98 13.68
CA GLN A 110 4.21 7.35 13.85
C GLN A 110 5.32 8.27 14.38
N GLU A 111 6.11 7.82 15.34
CA GLU A 111 7.16 8.63 15.96
C GLU A 111 8.28 8.96 14.97
N ASP A 112 8.65 8.00 14.13
CA ASP A 112 9.67 8.17 13.09
C ASP A 112 9.20 9.20 12.06
N VAL A 113 7.93 9.08 11.62
CA VAL A 113 7.30 10.02 10.69
C VAL A 113 7.30 11.44 11.25
N LEU A 114 6.80 11.62 12.47
CA LEU A 114 6.65 12.94 13.09
C LEU A 114 7.99 13.61 13.44
N SER A 115 9.06 12.84 13.68
CA SER A 115 10.37 13.38 14.07
C SER A 115 11.34 13.61 12.90
N THR A 116 11.08 13.01 11.74
CA THR A 116 12.02 13.03 10.59
C THR A 116 11.42 13.57 9.31
N LEU A 117 10.25 14.21 9.40
CA LEU A 117 9.53 14.74 8.26
C LEU A 117 10.33 15.82 7.54
N LYS A 118 10.54 15.59 6.25
CA LYS A 118 11.30 16.47 5.37
C LYS A 118 10.49 16.80 4.13
N TYR A 119 10.73 17.98 3.59
CA TYR A 119 10.16 18.39 2.32
C TYR A 119 11.22 18.85 1.32
N THR A 120 10.91 18.70 0.05
CA THR A 120 11.71 19.23 -1.06
C THR A 120 10.79 20.05 -1.96
N PRO A 121 11.04 21.36 -2.15
CA PRO A 121 10.24 22.18 -3.04
C PRO A 121 10.26 21.63 -4.47
N ILE A 122 9.09 21.59 -5.09
CA ILE A 122 8.91 21.20 -6.48
C ILE A 122 8.73 22.47 -7.29
N SER A 123 9.72 22.76 -8.15
CA SER A 123 9.65 23.91 -9.05
C SER A 123 8.50 23.74 -10.03
N ASN A 124 7.46 24.55 -9.88
CA ASN A 124 6.33 24.64 -10.80
C ASN A 124 5.78 26.07 -10.79
N LYS A 125 4.91 26.39 -11.75
CA LYS A 125 4.40 27.76 -11.97
C LYS A 125 3.04 28.04 -11.30
N PHE A 126 2.42 27.04 -10.68
CA PHE A 126 0.99 27.05 -10.37
C PHE A 126 0.72 27.15 -8.87
N SER A 127 1.43 26.37 -8.07
CA SER A 127 1.26 26.32 -6.62
C SER A 127 2.55 26.01 -5.90
N SER A 128 2.62 26.37 -4.62
CA SER A 128 3.68 25.91 -3.74
C SER A 128 3.50 24.40 -3.53
N SER A 129 4.32 23.62 -4.23
CA SER A 129 4.26 22.15 -4.18
C SER A 129 5.54 21.58 -3.57
N TYR A 130 5.41 20.46 -2.87
CA TYR A 130 6.49 19.84 -2.12
C TYR A 130 6.43 18.33 -2.25
N LEU A 131 7.60 17.70 -2.37
CA LEU A 131 7.76 16.28 -2.15
C LEU A 131 8.03 16.07 -0.66
N VAL A 132 7.13 15.37 0.03
CA VAL A 132 7.23 15.05 1.46
C VAL A 132 7.82 13.66 1.61
N THR A 133 8.84 13.54 2.45
CA THR A 133 9.57 12.31 2.76
C THR A 133 9.85 12.23 4.25
N PHE A 134 10.14 11.04 4.75
CA PHE A 134 10.55 10.83 6.14
C PHE A 134 11.55 9.69 6.20
N ASP A 135 12.28 9.59 7.31
CA ASP A 135 13.15 8.46 7.59
C ASP A 135 12.36 7.37 8.31
N CYS A 136 12.21 6.22 7.65
CA CYS A 136 11.51 5.05 8.15
C CYS A 136 12.47 3.94 8.62
N GLY A 137 13.78 4.21 8.70
CA GLY A 137 14.81 3.23 9.04
C GLY A 137 15.08 2.18 7.96
N LYS A 138 14.54 2.36 6.74
CA LYS A 138 14.74 1.48 5.58
C LYS A 138 15.42 2.24 4.44
N THR A 139 15.95 1.51 3.45
CA THR A 139 16.52 2.10 2.22
C THR A 139 15.50 2.86 1.38
N VAL A 140 14.23 2.46 1.46
CA VAL A 140 13.12 3.06 0.73
C VAL A 140 11.99 3.29 1.70
N CYS A 141 11.51 4.53 1.74
CA CYS A 141 10.38 4.94 2.56
C CYS A 141 9.24 5.41 1.67
N ALA A 142 8.05 5.49 2.24
CA ALA A 142 6.94 6.10 1.56
C ALA A 142 7.11 7.62 1.46
N SER A 143 6.51 8.19 0.43
CA SER A 143 6.52 9.62 0.18
C SER A 143 5.12 10.12 -0.16
N ALA A 144 4.93 11.43 -0.12
CA ALA A 144 3.71 12.08 -0.54
C ALA A 144 4.03 13.34 -1.36
N TYR A 145 3.11 13.70 -2.23
CA TYR A 145 3.06 15.00 -2.87
C TYR A 145 2.14 15.91 -2.07
N LEU A 146 2.61 17.11 -1.76
CA LEU A 146 1.87 18.12 -1.01
C LEU A 146 1.73 19.39 -1.87
N THR A 147 0.53 19.92 -1.99
CA THR A 147 0.31 21.29 -2.48
C THR A 147 -0.19 22.15 -1.34
N LEU A 148 0.34 23.37 -1.24
CA LEU A 148 -0.13 24.42 -0.35
C LEU A 148 -0.76 25.53 -1.19
N GLU A 149 -2.08 25.65 -1.11
CA GLU A 149 -2.82 26.81 -1.60
C GLU A 149 -3.24 27.69 -0.42
N SER A 150 -3.55 28.95 -0.69
CA SER A 150 -3.81 29.98 0.34
C SER A 150 -4.86 29.63 1.42
N LYS A 151 -5.69 28.60 1.21
CA LYS A 151 -6.75 28.17 2.13
C LYS A 151 -6.90 26.66 2.27
N THR A 152 -6.16 25.88 1.50
CA THR A 152 -6.31 24.43 1.43
C THR A 152 -4.96 23.82 1.13
N SER A 153 -4.54 22.83 1.90
CA SER A 153 -3.51 21.91 1.44
C SER A 153 -4.12 20.64 0.88
N THR A 154 -3.33 19.93 0.09
CA THR A 154 -3.70 18.64 -0.45
C THR A 154 -2.49 17.73 -0.39
N ILE A 155 -2.63 16.60 0.30
CA ILE A 155 -1.58 15.59 0.44
C ILE A 155 -2.00 14.31 -0.28
N ALA A 156 -1.15 13.85 -1.18
CA ALA A 156 -1.40 12.70 -2.04
C ALA A 156 -0.28 11.66 -1.81
N PRO A 157 -0.57 10.51 -1.18
CA PRO A 157 0.44 9.49 -0.96
C PRO A 157 0.96 8.90 -2.28
N LEU A 158 2.28 8.80 -2.41
CA LEU A 158 2.95 8.15 -3.54
C LEU A 158 3.27 6.67 -3.23
N GLY A 159 3.34 6.32 -1.94
CA GLY A 159 3.76 5.00 -1.43
C GLY A 159 5.27 4.82 -1.37
N GLU A 160 5.72 3.62 -0.97
CA GLU A 160 7.14 3.29 -0.90
C GLU A 160 7.80 3.38 -2.27
N GLY A 161 8.93 4.07 -2.36
CA GLY A 161 9.72 4.20 -3.58
C GLY A 161 10.71 5.37 -3.53
N ILE A 162 11.76 5.31 -4.35
CA ILE A 162 12.67 6.45 -4.56
C ILE A 162 12.14 7.24 -5.76
N VAL A 163 11.77 8.51 -5.58
CA VAL A 163 11.39 9.36 -6.72
C VAL A 163 12.64 9.60 -7.59
N THR A 164 12.61 9.16 -8.85
CA THR A 164 13.78 9.20 -9.75
C THR A 164 13.63 10.08 -10.98
N SER A 165 12.43 10.53 -11.31
CA SER A 165 12.21 11.46 -12.41
C SER A 165 12.06 12.90 -11.94
N GLU A 166 12.35 13.83 -12.84
CA GLU A 166 11.72 15.14 -12.80
C GLU A 166 10.19 14.95 -12.91
N ILE A 167 9.47 15.82 -12.22
CA ILE A 167 8.01 15.75 -12.14
C ILE A 167 7.42 16.28 -13.44
N THR A 168 6.46 15.55 -14.02
CA THR A 168 5.87 15.92 -15.31
C THR A 168 4.37 16.13 -15.20
N TYR A 169 3.92 17.32 -15.56
CA TYR A 169 2.50 17.70 -15.56
C TYR A 169 1.84 17.30 -16.89
N SER A 170 0.55 16.94 -16.84
CA SER A 170 -0.27 16.77 -18.03
C SER A 170 -0.38 18.10 -18.80
N PRO A 171 -0.71 18.08 -20.11
CA PRO A 171 -0.89 19.29 -20.90
C PRO A 171 -1.85 20.31 -20.28
N ASN A 172 -2.97 19.85 -19.70
CA ASN A 172 -3.94 20.66 -18.97
C ASN A 172 -3.57 20.95 -17.52
N GLN A 173 -2.46 20.39 -17.02
CA GLN A 173 -1.94 20.55 -15.65
C GLN A 173 -2.85 20.03 -14.53
N GLU A 174 -3.89 19.26 -14.86
CA GLU A 174 -4.75 18.65 -13.84
C GLU A 174 -4.15 17.37 -13.25
N ASN A 175 -3.11 16.82 -13.86
CA ASN A 175 -2.45 15.61 -13.39
C ASN A 175 -0.94 15.82 -13.29
N VAL A 176 -0.35 15.16 -12.31
CA VAL A 176 1.09 15.14 -12.09
C VAL A 176 1.59 13.71 -12.01
N MET A 177 2.65 13.42 -12.77
CA MET A 177 3.23 12.09 -12.88
C MET A 177 4.60 12.02 -12.19
N PHE A 178 4.76 10.96 -11.40
CA PHE A 178 5.98 10.59 -10.70
C PHE A 178 6.47 9.24 -11.19
N LEU A 179 7.78 9.12 -11.36
CA LEU A 179 8.44 7.84 -11.52
C LEU A 179 9.10 7.46 -10.20
N LEU A 180 8.61 6.38 -9.60
CA LEU A 180 9.20 5.81 -8.38
C LEU A 180 10.04 4.61 -8.79
N SER A 181 11.21 4.46 -8.19
CA SER A 181 12.06 3.27 -8.32
C SER A 181 12.09 2.43 -7.05
N ASN A 182 12.43 1.15 -7.19
CA ASN A 182 12.79 0.29 -6.07
C ASN A 182 14.12 0.73 -5.41
N SER A 183 14.52 0.04 -4.33
CA SER A 183 15.75 0.31 -3.59
C SER A 183 17.01 0.27 -4.45
N GLU A 184 17.06 -0.63 -5.43
CA GLU A 184 18.19 -0.81 -6.33
C GLU A 184 18.19 0.18 -7.51
N LYS A 185 17.11 0.96 -7.67
CA LYS A 185 16.89 1.88 -8.79
C LYS A 185 16.82 1.21 -10.17
N THR A 186 16.58 -0.09 -10.22
CA THR A 186 16.55 -0.91 -11.44
C THR A 186 15.16 -1.07 -12.04
N LYS A 187 14.11 -1.00 -11.21
CA LYS A 187 12.71 -1.17 -11.63
C LYS A 187 11.93 0.05 -11.21
N GLN A 188 10.98 0.47 -12.05
CA GLN A 188 10.14 1.63 -11.76
C GLN A 188 8.64 1.31 -11.83
N ARG A 189 7.88 2.14 -11.12
CA ARG A 189 6.43 2.27 -11.25
C ARG A 189 6.06 3.72 -11.48
N ILE A 190 4.99 3.93 -12.21
CA ILE A 190 4.42 5.24 -12.51
C ILE A 190 3.33 5.49 -11.47
N VAL A 191 3.38 6.65 -10.82
CA VAL A 191 2.31 7.14 -9.95
C VAL A 191 1.79 8.43 -10.56
N ILE A 192 0.48 8.54 -10.68
CA ILE A 192 -0.16 9.76 -11.17
C ILE A 192 -1.17 10.24 -10.14
N ILE A 193 -1.14 11.53 -9.87
CA ILE A 193 -2.06 12.21 -8.95
C ILE A 193 -2.91 13.18 -9.76
N ASN A 194 -4.21 13.15 -9.51
CA ASN A 194 -5.14 14.13 -10.04
C ASN A 194 -5.26 15.30 -9.04
N LEU A 195 -4.91 16.49 -9.50
CA LEU A 195 -4.89 17.72 -8.71
C LEU A 195 -6.29 18.33 -8.51
N GLY A 196 -7.25 17.99 -9.38
CA GLY A 196 -8.63 18.48 -9.29
C GLY A 196 -9.50 17.77 -8.24
N PHE A 197 -9.09 16.60 -7.74
CA PHE A 197 -9.85 15.76 -6.80
C PHE A 197 -9.13 15.58 -5.45
N SER A 198 -8.87 16.69 -4.74
CA SER A 198 -8.37 16.69 -3.36
C SER A 198 -7.16 15.76 -3.10
N GLY A 199 -6.32 15.54 -4.12
CA GLY A 199 -5.10 14.72 -4.01
C GLY A 199 -5.33 13.22 -3.92
N GLU A 200 -6.53 12.72 -4.21
CA GLU A 200 -6.69 11.28 -4.36
C GLU A 200 -5.83 10.79 -5.54
N SER A 201 -4.96 9.81 -5.29
CA SER A 201 -4.24 9.09 -6.35
C SER A 201 -5.25 8.25 -7.13
N ARG A 202 -5.99 8.91 -8.02
CA ARG A 202 -6.98 8.31 -8.89
C ARG A 202 -6.48 8.37 -10.31
N ILE A 203 -5.58 7.45 -10.65
CA ILE A 203 -5.65 6.90 -12.00
C ILE A 203 -6.09 5.44 -11.91
N PRO A 204 -7.31 5.15 -12.42
CA PRO A 204 -7.91 3.83 -12.47
C PRO A 204 -7.14 2.65 -13.02
N SER A 205 -6.01 2.87 -13.67
CA SER A 205 -5.19 1.80 -14.23
C SER A 205 -4.30 1.13 -13.18
N LEU A 206 -4.75 1.06 -11.91
CA LEU A 206 -4.15 0.25 -10.83
C LEU A 206 -3.92 -1.21 -11.26
N HIS A 207 -4.60 -1.70 -12.30
CA HIS A 207 -4.40 -3.04 -12.85
C HIS A 207 -3.35 -3.13 -13.95
N HIS A 208 -2.91 -2.00 -14.52
CA HIS A 208 -1.87 -2.01 -15.52
C HIS A 208 -0.50 -2.12 -14.85
N LYS A 209 0.31 -3.04 -15.34
CA LYS A 209 1.52 -3.54 -14.67
C LYS A 209 2.60 -2.49 -14.37
N TYR A 210 2.53 -1.29 -14.96
CA TYR A 210 3.47 -0.19 -14.70
C TYR A 210 3.03 0.76 -13.58
N PHE A 211 1.77 0.68 -13.12
CA PHE A 211 1.30 1.47 -11.98
C PHE A 211 1.27 0.65 -10.69
N SER A 212 1.00 -0.65 -10.82
CA SER A 212 0.80 -1.53 -9.66
C SER A 212 2.11 -1.96 -8.99
N ASN A 213 3.13 -2.32 -9.78
CA ASN A 213 4.32 -2.99 -9.30
C ASN A 213 5.60 -2.45 -9.95
N TYR A 214 6.70 -2.58 -9.22
CA TYR A 214 8.06 -2.41 -9.74
C TYR A 214 8.42 -3.57 -10.66
N ASN A 215 8.11 -3.44 -11.94
CA ASN A 215 8.27 -4.53 -12.89
C ASN A 215 9.51 -4.38 -13.77
N LEU A 216 9.54 -3.39 -14.65
CA LEU A 216 10.58 -3.25 -15.67
C LEU A 216 11.30 -1.90 -15.54
N PRO A 217 12.55 -1.81 -16.02
CA PRO A 217 13.20 -0.54 -16.25
C PRO A 217 12.36 0.33 -17.19
N ILE A 218 11.99 1.54 -16.74
CA ILE A 218 11.33 2.57 -17.55
C ILE A 218 12.39 3.56 -17.99
N THR A 219 12.63 3.66 -19.30
CA THR A 219 13.66 4.54 -19.88
C THR A 219 13.13 5.90 -20.29
N ASN A 220 11.84 5.98 -20.62
CA ASN A 220 11.18 7.24 -20.92
C ASN A 220 9.68 7.16 -20.59
N VAL A 221 9.13 8.26 -20.11
CA VAL A 221 7.69 8.42 -19.91
C VAL A 221 7.30 9.85 -20.29
N GLN A 222 6.26 9.98 -21.09
CA GLN A 222 5.78 11.28 -21.56
C GLN A 222 4.26 11.32 -21.68
N TRP A 223 3.69 12.47 -21.40
CA TRP A 223 2.29 12.76 -21.69
C TRP A 223 2.09 12.88 -23.21
N LEU A 224 1.06 12.23 -23.73
CA LEU A 224 0.59 12.42 -25.11
C LEU A 224 -0.65 13.31 -25.15
N THR A 225 -1.56 13.12 -24.20
CA THR A 225 -2.77 13.90 -23.96
C THR A 225 -3.03 13.90 -22.45
N ASP A 226 -4.05 14.62 -21.97
CA ASP A 226 -4.41 14.64 -20.54
C ASP A 226 -4.81 13.26 -19.97
N ASN A 227 -5.17 12.31 -20.85
CA ASN A 227 -5.66 10.99 -20.46
C ASN A 227 -4.86 9.84 -21.10
N LYS A 228 -3.66 10.11 -21.62
CA LYS A 228 -2.82 9.11 -22.27
C LYS A 228 -1.35 9.44 -22.12
N ILE A 229 -0.57 8.42 -21.75
CA ILE A 229 0.89 8.49 -21.68
C ILE A 229 1.53 7.52 -22.68
N LYS A 230 2.76 7.84 -23.07
CA LYS A 230 3.66 6.95 -23.80
C LYS A 230 4.76 6.52 -22.86
N VAL A 231 4.91 5.20 -22.68
CA VAL A 231 5.91 4.61 -21.78
C VAL A 231 6.87 3.78 -22.63
N THR A 232 8.16 4.07 -22.52
CA THR A 232 9.23 3.26 -23.10
C THR A 232 9.91 2.47 -21.98
N VAL A 233 9.98 1.15 -22.16
CA VAL A 233 10.51 0.23 -21.16
C VAL A 233 11.52 -0.73 -21.77
N ALA A 234 12.34 -1.35 -20.93
CA ALA A 234 13.21 -2.45 -21.35
C ALA A 234 12.41 -3.56 -22.04
N ASP A 235 12.89 -4.00 -23.20
CA ASP A 235 12.27 -5.11 -23.91
C ASP A 235 12.80 -6.44 -23.41
N LEU A 236 12.21 -6.88 -22.30
CA LEU A 236 12.56 -8.12 -21.62
C LEU A 236 11.33 -9.03 -21.53
N GLU A 237 11.54 -10.34 -21.68
CA GLU A 237 10.53 -11.36 -21.41
C GLU A 237 10.29 -11.50 -19.90
N GLU A 238 11.37 -11.42 -19.10
CA GLU A 238 11.35 -11.55 -17.65
C GLU A 238 11.98 -10.34 -16.94
N SER A 239 11.52 -10.06 -15.73
CA SER A 239 11.97 -8.93 -14.90
C SER A 239 12.85 -9.36 -13.72
N THR A 240 13.70 -10.36 -13.90
CA THR A 240 14.66 -10.77 -12.88
C THR A 240 15.85 -9.80 -12.83
N ASP A 241 16.48 -9.66 -11.66
CA ASP A 241 17.56 -8.68 -11.49
C ASP A 241 18.80 -9.03 -12.34
N GLU A 242 19.03 -10.31 -12.58
CA GLU A 242 20.09 -10.79 -13.48
C GLU A 242 19.85 -10.39 -14.94
N VAL A 243 18.60 -10.54 -15.41
CA VAL A 243 18.22 -10.17 -16.79
C VAL A 243 18.28 -8.65 -16.97
N ILE A 244 17.84 -7.88 -15.98
CA ILE A 244 17.92 -6.42 -16.01
C ILE A 244 19.38 -5.95 -16.02
N LYS A 245 20.25 -6.52 -15.18
CA LYS A 245 21.68 -6.18 -15.18
C LYS A 245 22.36 -6.47 -16.51
N LYS A 246 22.01 -7.59 -17.16
CA LYS A 246 22.50 -7.91 -18.51
C LYS A 246 22.02 -6.88 -19.54
N TRP A 247 20.75 -6.50 -19.46
CA TRP A 247 20.17 -5.47 -20.33
C TRP A 247 20.83 -4.10 -20.16
N GLU A 248 21.16 -3.70 -18.92
CA GLU A 248 21.89 -2.45 -18.66
C GLU A 248 23.31 -2.45 -19.25
N GLN A 249 23.93 -3.63 -19.35
CA GLN A 249 25.27 -3.83 -19.93
C GLN A 249 25.26 -3.96 -21.45
N ASP A 250 24.11 -4.25 -22.06
CA ASP A 250 23.97 -4.28 -23.51
C ASP A 250 24.19 -2.87 -24.08
N ILE A 251 24.98 -2.76 -25.15
CA ILE A 251 25.23 -1.49 -25.86
C ILE A 251 23.94 -0.99 -26.52
N ASN A 252 23.12 -1.91 -27.03
CA ASN A 252 21.90 -1.58 -27.78
C ASN A 252 20.71 -1.27 -26.87
N ARG A 253 20.71 -1.82 -25.64
CA ARG A 253 19.63 -1.69 -24.63
C ARG A 253 18.24 -1.74 -25.27
N PRO A 254 17.81 -2.90 -25.80
CA PRO A 254 16.55 -2.98 -26.54
C PRO A 254 15.38 -2.49 -25.69
N THR A 255 14.52 -1.66 -26.28
CA THR A 255 13.35 -1.09 -25.61
C THR A 255 12.11 -1.27 -26.46
N LYS A 256 10.96 -1.34 -25.80
CA LYS A 256 9.66 -1.28 -26.44
C LYS A 256 8.87 -0.10 -25.91
N THR A 257 8.04 0.47 -26.77
CA THR A 257 7.19 1.60 -26.42
C THR A 257 5.73 1.23 -26.53
N ILE A 258 4.95 1.67 -25.55
CA ILE A 258 3.53 1.42 -25.42
C ILE A 258 2.79 2.72 -25.12
N GLU A 259 1.57 2.83 -25.61
CA GLU A 259 0.65 3.89 -25.20
C GLU A 259 -0.32 3.33 -24.16
N VAL A 260 -0.50 4.08 -23.07
CA VAL A 260 -1.33 3.65 -21.95
C VAL A 260 -2.44 4.70 -21.74
N PRO A 261 -3.71 4.35 -22.01
CA PRO A 261 -4.84 5.21 -21.65
C PRO A 261 -5.02 5.22 -20.12
N LEU A 262 -5.46 6.35 -19.58
CA LEU A 262 -5.66 6.57 -18.15
C LEU A 262 -7.15 6.59 -17.74
N SER A 263 -8.06 6.49 -18.71
CA SER A 263 -9.51 6.36 -18.50
C SER A 263 -9.89 4.95 -18.03
N GLN A 264 -10.93 4.85 -17.19
CA GLN A 264 -11.75 3.63 -17.12
C GLN A 264 -12.64 3.61 -18.35
N ASP A 265 -12.40 2.66 -19.24
CA ASP A 265 -13.51 2.05 -19.96
C ASP A 265 -14.18 1.01 -19.05
#